data_AF-A0A7K4SZC0-F1
#
_entry.id   AF-A0A7K4SZC0-F1
#
_cell.length_a   1.000
_cell.length_b   1.000
_cell.length_c   1.000
_cell.angle_alpha   90.00
_cell.angle_beta   90.00
_cell.angle_gamma   90.00
#
_symmetry.space_group_name_H-M   'P 1'
#
loop_
_entity.id
_entity.type
_entity.pdbx_description
1 polymer ?
#
loop_
_entity_poly.entity_id
_entity_poly.type
_entity_poly.pdbx_seq_one_letter_code
_entity_poly.pdbx_strand_id
1 'polypeptide(L)'
;LPAASGLAEMGAHWIHGPSPGNPVFRLATHYGLLGPEAAREENQQAEAGGHPPLPSVTYGSSGKALSPRVVSEARDLFDILLASARAFRGAEELPAPSVGQYLRAEIARRVPALGGSKEDALRLQLAILATCLKLECCISGTHSMDLVALEPFGEYISLPGLDCTFPGGYSSLPDCMLSALPEGTVLLNKAVRTIWWRGSYREEGDKARDFPVRVECEDGDTFLADHVIVTVPLGFLKEHHQDFFQPPLPERKVEAIRRLGFGTNNKIFLEFEQPFWEPQQQLLEVVWEDESPLEEPSADLEANWFKKLIGFVVLQPPEQHGHVLCGFIAGKESEYMETLSDAEVLSTMTRVLRVLTGNPHLPAPRSVLRSRWHSAPYTRGSYSYVAVGSSGDDIDVLAQPLPEDPEDPRPLQLLFAGEATHRTFYSTTHGALLSGWREAERLNQLFEAPSPA
;
A
#
# COMPACT_ATOMS: atom_id res chain seq x y z
N LEU A 1 -1.94 4.39 -35.39
CA LEU A 1 -1.14 4.92 -34.27
C LEU A 1 -0.48 3.73 -33.59
N PRO A 2 0.81 3.77 -33.22
CA PRO A 2 1.38 2.72 -32.37
C PRO A 2 0.55 2.67 -31.09
N ALA A 3 0.33 1.47 -30.54
CA ALA A 3 -0.27 1.32 -29.20
C ALA A 3 0.49 2.20 -28.21
N ALA A 4 -0.19 2.77 -27.22
CA ALA A 4 0.45 3.56 -26.18
C ALA A 4 1.67 2.80 -25.62
N SER A 5 2.87 3.29 -25.91
CA SER A 5 4.13 2.75 -25.38
C SER A 5 4.46 3.35 -24.00
N GLY A 6 3.42 3.82 -23.30
CA GLY A 6 3.53 4.52 -22.04
C GLY A 6 3.76 3.56 -20.88
N LEU A 7 4.53 4.03 -19.90
CA LEU A 7 4.75 3.31 -18.66
C LEU A 7 3.49 3.39 -17.77
N ALA A 8 3.11 2.29 -17.13
CA ALA A 8 2.05 2.24 -16.13
C ALA A 8 2.56 1.59 -14.84
N GLU A 9 2.44 2.32 -13.73
CA GLU A 9 2.91 1.82 -12.43
C GLU A 9 1.94 0.82 -11.83
N MET A 10 2.26 -0.47 -11.91
CA MET A 10 1.41 -1.53 -11.33
C MET A 10 1.47 -1.54 -9.78
N GLY A 11 2.58 -1.09 -9.19
CA GLY A 11 2.85 -1.11 -7.75
C GLY A 11 2.85 0.28 -7.11
N ALA A 12 3.93 0.65 -6.42
CA ALA A 12 4.08 2.00 -5.87
C ALA A 12 4.00 3.06 -6.99
N HIS A 13 3.25 4.14 -6.76
CA HIS A 13 3.11 5.24 -7.74
C HIS A 13 3.82 6.51 -7.26
N TRP A 14 3.77 6.79 -5.95
CA TRP A 14 4.17 8.06 -5.37
C TRP A 14 5.37 7.94 -4.42
N ILE A 15 6.16 9.01 -4.37
CA ILE A 15 6.99 9.34 -3.21
C ILE A 15 6.11 10.16 -2.28
N HIS A 16 5.74 9.58 -1.14
CA HIS A 16 4.96 10.29 -0.13
C HIS A 16 5.83 11.24 0.68
N GLY A 17 5.48 12.53 0.68
CA GLY A 17 6.28 13.58 1.33
C GLY A 17 7.71 13.68 0.78
N PRO A 18 7.90 14.11 -0.48
CA PRO A 18 9.21 14.29 -1.09
C PRO A 18 9.93 15.50 -0.46
N SER A 19 10.68 15.21 0.59
CA SER A 19 11.44 16.18 1.37
C SER A 19 12.82 15.63 1.73
N PRO A 20 13.77 16.45 2.23
CA PRO A 20 15.09 15.98 2.64
C PRO A 20 15.07 14.87 3.72
N GLY A 21 13.99 14.76 4.50
CA GLY A 21 13.79 13.67 5.47
C GLY A 21 13.44 12.32 4.83
N ASN A 22 13.03 12.31 3.56
CA ASN A 22 12.66 11.10 2.84
C ASN A 22 13.86 10.50 2.07
N PRO A 23 14.36 9.31 2.43
CA PRO A 23 15.53 8.72 1.78
C PRO A 23 15.27 8.31 0.32
N VAL A 24 14.04 7.96 -0.04
CA VAL A 24 13.66 7.67 -1.44
C VAL A 24 13.78 8.94 -2.27
N PHE A 25 13.29 10.08 -1.77
CA PHE A 25 13.45 11.38 -2.42
C PHE A 25 14.93 11.76 -2.59
N ARG A 26 15.76 11.55 -1.56
CA ARG A 26 17.20 11.83 -1.65
C ARG A 26 17.90 10.98 -2.70
N LEU A 27 17.61 9.68 -2.77
CA LEU A 27 18.18 8.80 -3.79
C LEU A 27 17.68 9.17 -5.19
N ALA A 28 16.38 9.43 -5.33
CA ALA A 28 15.80 9.90 -6.59
C ALA A 28 16.44 11.21 -7.06
N THR A 29 16.72 12.13 -6.14
CA THR A 29 17.47 13.37 -6.42
C THR A 29 18.90 13.06 -6.87
N HIS A 30 19.61 12.19 -6.15
CA HIS A 30 20.98 11.81 -6.45
C HIS A 30 21.12 11.17 -7.84
N TYR A 31 20.18 10.30 -8.22
CA TYR A 31 20.15 9.65 -9.53
C TYR A 31 19.51 10.49 -10.64
N GLY A 32 19.00 11.68 -10.33
CA GLY A 32 18.37 12.57 -11.32
C GLY A 32 17.04 12.03 -11.86
N LEU A 33 16.26 11.32 -11.05
CA LEU A 33 15.02 10.65 -11.44
C LEU A 33 13.76 11.50 -11.23
N LEU A 34 13.88 12.68 -10.63
CA LEU A 34 12.77 13.56 -10.29
C LEU A 34 12.45 14.55 -11.41
N GLY A 35 11.17 14.86 -11.57
CA GLY A 35 10.71 15.97 -12.41
C GLY A 35 11.01 17.34 -11.80
N PRO A 36 11.02 18.42 -12.61
CA PRO A 36 11.39 19.77 -12.16
C PRO A 36 10.47 20.34 -11.07
N GLU A 37 9.19 19.95 -11.05
CA GLU A 37 8.24 20.39 -10.02
C GLU A 37 8.58 19.79 -8.65
N ALA A 38 8.95 18.51 -8.59
CA ALA A 38 9.30 17.84 -7.33
C ALA A 38 10.56 18.43 -6.66
N ALA A 39 11.45 19.05 -7.46
CA ALA A 39 12.68 19.66 -6.96
C ALA A 39 12.49 21.06 -6.35
N ARG A 40 11.30 21.68 -6.44
CA ARG A 40 11.05 23.02 -5.88
C ARG A 40 10.93 22.97 -4.36
N GLU A 41 11.61 23.87 -3.65
CA GLU A 41 11.58 23.95 -2.17
C GLU A 41 10.16 24.16 -1.63
N GLU A 42 9.34 24.98 -2.29
CA GLU A 42 7.93 25.20 -1.92
C GLU A 42 7.13 23.89 -1.89
N ASN A 43 7.36 23.02 -2.87
CA ASN A 43 6.69 21.72 -2.95
C ASN A 43 7.22 20.74 -1.88
N GLN A 44 8.47 20.88 -1.45
CA GLN A 44 9.07 20.04 -0.40
C GLN A 44 8.63 20.44 1.01
N GLN A 45 8.24 21.70 1.21
CA GLN A 45 7.82 22.25 2.51
C GLN A 45 6.30 22.17 2.75
N ALA A 46 5.52 21.76 1.74
CA ALA A 46 4.07 21.72 1.85
C ALA A 46 3.58 20.70 2.90
N GLU A 47 2.73 21.16 3.82
CA GLU A 47 2.01 20.30 4.78
C GLU A 47 0.66 19.83 4.20
N ALA A 48 0.67 19.31 2.96
CA ALA A 48 -0.57 18.91 2.29
C ALA A 48 -1.16 17.60 2.83
N GLY A 49 -0.42 16.85 3.66
CA GLY A 49 -0.87 15.56 4.19
C GLY A 49 -1.10 14.49 3.11
N GLY A 50 -0.62 14.70 1.87
CA GLY A 50 -0.79 13.75 0.77
C GLY A 50 -0.75 14.38 -0.62
N HIS A 51 -1.59 13.85 -1.52
CA HIS A 51 -1.61 14.16 -2.95
C HIS A 51 -1.82 15.64 -3.25
N PRO A 52 -1.17 16.18 -4.31
CA PRO A 52 -1.42 17.54 -4.76
C PRO A 52 -2.90 17.72 -5.12
N PRO A 53 -3.47 18.93 -4.98
CA PRO A 53 -4.83 19.21 -5.40
C PRO A 53 -4.94 19.05 -6.93
N LEU A 54 -5.34 17.85 -7.36
CA LEU A 54 -5.57 17.54 -8.77
C LEU A 54 -6.90 18.19 -9.19
N PRO A 55 -6.97 18.88 -10.34
CA PRO A 55 -8.24 19.33 -10.87
C PRO A 55 -9.17 18.13 -11.07
N SER A 56 -10.23 18.07 -10.26
CA SER A 56 -11.12 16.92 -10.20
C SER A 56 -12.54 17.25 -10.63
N VAL A 57 -13.24 16.20 -11.07
CA VAL A 57 -14.69 16.20 -11.22
C VAL A 57 -15.23 15.02 -10.42
N THR A 58 -16.28 15.25 -9.63
CA THR A 58 -16.94 14.19 -8.88
C THR A 58 -18.25 13.82 -9.57
N TYR A 59 -18.37 12.58 -10.02
CA TYR A 59 -19.59 12.05 -10.62
C TYR A 59 -20.42 11.28 -9.61
N GLY A 60 -21.71 11.58 -9.54
CA GLY A 60 -22.69 10.77 -8.83
C GLY A 60 -23.22 9.63 -9.71
N SER A 61 -23.64 8.54 -9.10
CA SER A 61 -24.28 7.41 -9.80
C SER A 61 -25.63 7.76 -10.46
N SER A 62 -26.14 8.98 -10.26
CA SER A 62 -27.25 9.57 -11.02
C SER A 62 -26.87 10.03 -12.44
N GLY A 63 -25.58 9.97 -12.81
CA GLY A 63 -25.07 10.42 -14.11
C GLY A 63 -24.86 11.92 -14.20
N LYS A 64 -24.64 12.58 -13.07
CA LYS A 64 -24.41 14.03 -12.98
C LYS A 64 -23.12 14.33 -12.22
N ALA A 65 -22.46 15.40 -12.62
CA ALA A 65 -21.40 15.99 -11.82
C ALA A 65 -22.00 16.60 -10.54
N LEU A 66 -21.39 16.30 -9.40
CA LEU A 66 -21.77 16.84 -8.10
C LEU A 66 -21.21 18.25 -7.91
N SER A 67 -21.88 19.05 -7.08
CA SER A 67 -21.42 20.39 -6.73
C SER A 67 -20.10 20.30 -5.93
N PRO A 68 -19.02 20.98 -6.37
CA PRO A 68 -17.74 20.98 -5.65
C PRO A 68 -17.89 21.44 -4.19
N ARG A 69 -18.81 22.37 -3.92
CA ARG A 69 -19.09 22.85 -2.57
C ARG A 69 -19.62 21.75 -1.66
N VAL A 70 -20.58 20.96 -2.14
CA VAL A 70 -21.19 19.88 -1.35
C VAL A 70 -20.17 18.79 -1.05
N VAL A 71 -19.33 18.47 -2.04
CA VAL A 71 -18.22 17.51 -1.90
C VAL A 71 -17.19 18.01 -0.88
N SER A 72 -16.77 19.27 -0.96
CA SER A 72 -15.82 19.87 -0.01
C SER A 72 -16.37 19.86 1.42
N GLU A 73 -17.62 20.27 1.64
CA GLU A 73 -18.23 20.30 2.98
C GLU A 73 -18.23 18.91 3.65
N ALA A 74 -18.49 17.84 2.88
CA ALA A 74 -18.46 16.47 3.38
C ALA A 74 -17.02 15.98 3.66
N ARG A 75 -16.06 16.35 2.81
CA ARG A 75 -14.64 16.01 2.98
C ARG A 75 -14.02 16.68 4.19
N ASP A 76 -14.27 17.98 4.36
CA ASP A 76 -13.79 18.74 5.51
C ASP A 76 -14.28 18.10 6.82
N LEU A 77 -15.53 17.64 6.86
CA LEU A 77 -16.05 16.87 7.99
C LEU A 77 -15.28 15.56 8.17
N PHE A 78 -15.10 14.77 7.11
CA PHE A 78 -14.37 13.50 7.19
C PHE A 78 -12.94 13.70 7.69
N ASP A 79 -12.22 14.70 7.19
CA ASP A 79 -10.84 15.01 7.58
C ASP A 79 -10.74 15.39 9.05
N ILE A 80 -11.70 16.17 9.58
CA ILE A 80 -11.80 16.48 11.02
C ILE A 80 -11.97 15.20 11.85
N LEU A 81 -12.84 14.29 11.40
CA LEU A 81 -13.09 13.03 12.11
C LEU A 81 -11.88 12.11 12.06
N LEU A 82 -11.21 12.01 10.91
CA LEU A 82 -10.01 11.20 10.72
C LEU A 82 -8.84 11.73 11.55
N ALA A 83 -8.65 13.06 11.58
CA ALA A 83 -7.66 13.70 12.46
C ALA A 83 -7.96 13.40 13.94
N SER A 84 -9.23 13.40 14.34
CA SER A 84 -9.65 13.04 15.70
C SER A 84 -9.35 11.56 16.01
N ALA A 85 -9.49 10.65 15.03
CA ALA A 85 -9.15 9.25 15.20
C ALA A 85 -7.64 9.05 15.46
N ARG A 86 -6.78 9.85 14.82
CA ARG A 86 -5.31 9.81 15.03
C ARG A 86 -4.89 10.30 16.42
N ALA A 87 -5.74 11.06 17.12
CA ALA A 87 -5.43 11.59 18.44
C ALA A 87 -5.49 10.53 19.57
N PHE A 88 -5.96 9.31 19.30
CA PHE A 88 -6.05 8.23 20.29
C PHE A 88 -4.75 7.45 20.50
N ARG A 89 -3.64 7.88 19.89
CA ARG A 89 -2.32 7.27 20.12
C ARG A 89 -1.95 7.31 21.59
N GLY A 90 -1.66 6.15 22.17
CA GLY A 90 -1.31 5.99 23.59
C GLY A 90 -2.48 6.18 24.56
N ALA A 91 -3.72 6.21 24.09
CA ALA A 91 -4.89 6.35 24.95
C ALA A 91 -5.17 5.06 25.75
N GLU A 92 -5.42 5.19 27.05
CA GLU A 92 -5.75 4.04 27.92
C GLU A 92 -7.18 3.51 27.69
N GLU A 93 -8.12 4.40 27.35
CA GLU A 93 -9.51 4.06 27.06
C GLU A 93 -9.89 4.51 25.65
N LEU A 94 -10.47 3.60 24.89
CA LEU A 94 -10.89 3.84 23.51
C LEU A 94 -12.41 3.85 23.39
N PRO A 95 -13.00 4.81 22.65
CA PRO A 95 -14.43 4.84 22.40
C PRO A 95 -14.92 3.72 21.48
N ALA A 96 -14.00 3.11 20.72
CA ALA A 96 -14.25 1.98 19.84
C ALA A 96 -12.94 1.21 19.59
N PRO A 97 -12.98 -0.08 19.26
CA PRO A 97 -11.79 -0.87 18.94
C PRO A 97 -11.15 -0.50 17.59
N SER A 98 -11.90 0.11 16.67
CA SER A 98 -11.43 0.40 15.31
C SER A 98 -11.74 1.81 14.84
N VAL A 99 -10.96 2.26 13.86
CA VAL A 99 -11.14 3.55 13.19
C VAL A 99 -12.53 3.63 12.55
N GLY A 100 -12.95 2.59 11.83
CA GLY A 100 -14.25 2.57 11.14
C GLY A 100 -15.44 2.69 12.10
N GLN A 101 -15.41 1.97 13.22
CA GLN A 101 -16.47 2.04 14.24
C GLN A 101 -16.52 3.41 14.91
N TYR A 102 -15.36 4.00 15.22
CA TYR A 102 -15.28 5.37 15.74
C TYR A 102 -15.88 6.38 14.76
N LEU A 103 -15.43 6.36 13.50
CA LEU A 103 -15.91 7.29 12.47
C LEU A 103 -17.42 7.19 12.27
N ARG A 104 -17.98 5.97 12.18
CA ARG A 104 -19.43 5.78 12.05
C ARG A 104 -20.20 6.30 13.25
N ALA A 105 -19.72 6.05 14.48
CA ALA A 105 -20.36 6.56 15.68
C ALA A 105 -20.39 8.10 15.70
N GLU A 106 -19.28 8.74 15.30
CA GLU A 106 -19.17 10.19 15.20
C GLU A 106 -20.04 10.79 14.09
N ILE A 107 -20.15 10.13 12.94
CA ILE A 107 -21.06 10.52 11.85
C ILE A 107 -22.51 10.41 12.33
N ALA A 108 -22.90 9.27 12.92
CA ALA A 108 -24.25 9.03 13.42
C ALA A 108 -24.69 10.09 14.44
N ARG A 109 -23.80 10.52 15.35
CA ARG A 109 -24.08 11.61 16.31
C ARG A 109 -24.33 12.97 15.64
N ARG A 110 -23.74 13.21 14.47
CA ARG A 110 -23.88 14.47 13.71
C ARG A 110 -25.07 14.47 12.75
N VAL A 111 -25.62 13.31 12.39
CA VAL A 111 -26.79 13.20 11.49
C VAL A 111 -27.95 14.12 11.89
N PRO A 112 -28.38 14.22 13.18
CA PRO A 112 -29.47 15.13 13.54
C PRO A 112 -29.17 16.61 13.26
N ALA A 113 -27.91 17.03 13.38
CA ALA A 113 -27.47 18.40 13.09
C ALA A 113 -27.33 18.64 11.57
N LEU A 114 -26.96 17.61 10.80
CA LEU A 114 -26.95 17.63 9.33
C LEU A 114 -28.37 17.63 8.73
N GLY A 115 -29.34 17.05 9.47
CA GLY A 115 -30.75 16.92 9.09
C GLY A 115 -31.59 18.21 9.10
N GLY A 116 -30.99 19.38 9.34
CA GLY A 116 -31.61 20.67 9.02
C GLY A 116 -31.76 20.92 7.51
N SER A 117 -31.19 20.05 6.68
CA SER A 117 -31.24 20.05 5.22
C SER A 117 -32.29 19.05 4.69
N LYS A 118 -32.78 19.25 3.47
CA LYS A 118 -33.74 18.34 2.80
C LYS A 118 -33.20 16.90 2.81
N GLU A 119 -34.07 15.89 2.94
CA GLU A 119 -33.70 14.47 3.02
C GLU A 119 -32.69 14.03 1.92
N ASP A 120 -32.87 14.52 0.69
CA ASP A 120 -31.95 14.25 -0.43
C ASP A 120 -30.53 14.80 -0.20
N ALA A 121 -30.39 15.95 0.47
CA ALA A 121 -29.10 16.55 0.77
C ALA A 121 -28.34 15.75 1.83
N LEU A 122 -29.05 15.24 2.85
CA LEU A 122 -28.47 14.35 3.84
C LEU A 122 -28.00 13.03 3.20
N ARG A 123 -28.81 12.43 2.32
CA ARG A 123 -28.43 11.20 1.61
C ARG A 123 -27.16 11.41 0.78
N LEU A 124 -27.07 12.51 0.04
CA LEU A 124 -25.89 12.83 -0.75
C LEU A 124 -24.65 13.05 0.13
N GLN A 125 -24.79 13.75 1.26
CA GLN A 125 -23.70 13.92 2.24
C GLN A 125 -23.20 12.58 2.76
N LEU A 126 -24.10 11.67 3.13
CA LEU A 126 -23.75 10.31 3.56
C LEU A 126 -23.04 9.53 2.44
N ALA A 127 -23.52 9.58 1.20
CA ALA A 127 -22.86 8.92 0.07
C ALA A 127 -21.43 9.42 -0.19
N ILE A 128 -21.19 10.72 -0.01
CA ILE A 128 -19.84 11.29 -0.12
C ILE A 128 -18.95 10.81 1.04
N LEU A 129 -19.47 10.77 2.27
CA LEU A 129 -18.74 10.23 3.43
C LEU A 129 -18.41 8.73 3.26
N ALA A 130 -19.32 7.94 2.68
CA ALA A 130 -19.05 6.54 2.32
C ALA A 130 -17.89 6.44 1.31
N THR A 131 -17.83 7.37 0.35
CA THR A 131 -16.72 7.46 -0.61
C THR A 131 -15.39 7.81 0.07
N CYS A 132 -15.41 8.71 1.05
CA CYS A 132 -14.22 9.04 1.85
C CYS A 132 -13.71 7.84 2.66
N LEU A 133 -14.60 7.04 3.26
CA LEU A 133 -14.22 5.79 3.92
C LEU A 133 -13.56 4.79 2.95
N LYS A 134 -14.06 4.69 1.71
CA LYS A 134 -13.46 3.82 0.68
C LYS A 134 -12.08 4.32 0.24
N LEU A 135 -11.90 5.64 0.14
CA LEU A 135 -10.59 6.25 -0.08
C LEU A 135 -9.63 5.89 1.07
N GLU A 136 -10.06 6.02 2.32
CA GLU A 136 -9.24 5.66 3.47
C GLU A 136 -8.91 4.17 3.52
N CYS A 137 -9.83 3.30 3.07
CA CYS A 137 -9.54 1.88 2.87
C CYS A 137 -8.44 1.65 1.82
N CYS A 138 -8.42 2.43 0.74
CA CYS A 138 -7.35 2.38 -0.26
C CYS A 138 -6.03 2.86 0.34
N ILE A 139 -6.02 3.96 1.08
CA ILE A 139 -4.81 4.50 1.73
C ILE A 139 -4.25 3.49 2.73
N SER A 140 -5.09 2.96 3.62
CA SER A 140 -4.70 1.98 4.64
C SER A 140 -4.50 0.56 4.07
N GLY A 141 -4.85 0.30 2.82
CA GLY A 141 -4.73 -1.03 2.20
C GLY A 141 -5.59 -2.09 2.88
N THR A 142 -6.79 -1.73 3.34
CA THR A 142 -7.70 -2.62 4.06
C THR A 142 -9.02 -2.80 3.30
N HIS A 143 -9.75 -3.88 3.59
CA HIS A 143 -11.12 -4.04 3.10
C HIS A 143 -12.12 -3.11 3.78
N SER A 144 -11.90 -2.82 5.07
CA SER A 144 -12.74 -1.94 5.87
C SER A 144 -11.91 -1.25 6.95
N MET A 145 -12.23 0.02 7.23
CA MET A 145 -11.66 0.73 8.38
C MET A 145 -12.07 0.10 9.72
N ASP A 146 -13.05 -0.81 9.74
CA ASP A 146 -13.37 -1.60 10.93
C ASP A 146 -12.29 -2.60 11.31
N LEU A 147 -11.41 -2.94 10.37
CA LEU A 147 -10.29 -3.83 10.60
C LEU A 147 -9.06 -3.07 11.08
N VAL A 148 -9.04 -1.74 11.02
CA VAL A 148 -7.88 -0.91 11.42
C VAL A 148 -8.02 -0.50 12.88
N ALA A 149 -7.03 -0.83 13.70
CA ALA A 149 -7.04 -0.52 15.13
C ALA A 149 -7.01 1.00 15.38
N LEU A 150 -7.82 1.47 16.33
CA LEU A 150 -7.97 2.91 16.59
C LEU A 150 -6.72 3.52 17.28
N GLU A 151 -6.23 2.88 18.34
CA GLU A 151 -5.11 3.40 19.14
C GLU A 151 -3.82 3.60 18.32
N PRO A 152 -3.31 2.59 17.58
CA PRO A 152 -2.05 2.74 16.86
C PRO A 152 -2.19 3.54 15.56
N PHE A 153 -3.39 3.95 15.17
CA PHE A 153 -3.63 4.67 13.92
C PHE A 153 -2.84 5.98 13.84
N GLY A 154 -2.66 6.66 14.97
CA GLY A 154 -1.86 7.88 15.06
C GLY A 154 -0.34 7.67 15.12
N GLU A 155 0.15 6.43 15.11
CA GLU A 155 1.60 6.15 15.11
C GLU A 155 2.25 6.36 13.73
N TYR A 156 1.47 6.21 12.65
CA TYR A 156 1.94 6.46 11.29
C TYR A 156 2.35 7.92 11.11
N ILE A 157 3.54 8.15 10.59
CA ILE A 157 4.08 9.50 10.36
C ILE A 157 3.94 9.83 8.88
N SER A 158 3.23 10.93 8.59
CA SER A 158 3.23 11.53 7.25
C SER A 158 4.43 12.47 7.12
N LEU A 159 5.23 12.29 6.07
CA LEU A 159 6.34 13.20 5.76
C LEU A 159 5.81 14.45 5.04
N PRO A 160 6.46 15.62 5.22
CA PRO A 160 6.09 16.83 4.50
C PRO A 160 6.49 16.74 3.02
N GLY A 161 5.82 17.54 2.21
CA GLY A 161 6.02 17.66 0.76
C GLY A 161 4.80 17.21 -0.04
N LEU A 162 4.61 17.80 -1.22
CA LEU A 162 3.57 17.38 -2.17
C LEU A 162 3.99 16.10 -2.87
N ASP A 163 3.20 15.03 -2.73
CA ASP A 163 3.48 13.74 -3.37
C ASP A 163 3.86 13.89 -4.84
N CYS A 164 4.92 13.21 -5.24
CA CYS A 164 5.42 13.24 -6.62
C CYS A 164 5.62 11.83 -7.17
N THR A 165 5.75 11.73 -8.48
CA THR A 165 6.00 10.47 -9.20
C THR A 165 7.35 10.50 -9.89
N PHE A 166 7.79 9.36 -10.42
CA PHE A 166 8.97 9.23 -11.26
C PHE A 166 8.56 9.33 -12.74
N PRO A 167 8.95 10.39 -13.48
CA PRO A 167 8.55 10.52 -14.90
C PRO A 167 9.01 9.34 -15.78
N GLY A 168 10.15 8.75 -15.46
CA GLY A 168 10.70 7.56 -16.12
C GLY A 168 10.29 6.23 -15.48
N GLY A 169 9.47 6.27 -14.44
CA GLY A 169 8.99 5.10 -13.71
C GLY A 169 9.66 4.80 -12.39
N TYR A 170 8.91 4.23 -11.46
CA TYR A 170 9.38 3.89 -10.13
C TYR A 170 10.47 2.83 -10.18
N SER A 171 10.45 1.92 -11.17
CA SER A 171 11.50 0.90 -11.37
C SER A 171 12.89 1.49 -11.61
N SER A 172 12.99 2.73 -12.11
CA SER A 172 14.28 3.39 -12.31
C SER A 172 15.11 3.51 -11.03
N LEU A 173 14.47 3.69 -9.88
CA LEU A 173 15.16 3.77 -8.60
C LEU A 173 15.83 2.45 -8.18
N PRO A 174 15.11 1.32 -8.03
CA PRO A 174 15.73 0.04 -7.73
C PRO A 174 16.71 -0.39 -8.85
N ASP A 175 16.47 -0.07 -10.13
CA ASP A 175 17.42 -0.37 -11.20
C ASP A 175 18.76 0.35 -10.98
N CYS A 176 18.75 1.64 -10.63
CA CYS A 176 19.96 2.39 -10.26
C CYS A 176 20.65 1.77 -9.04
N MET A 177 19.89 1.39 -8.00
CA MET A 177 20.47 0.75 -6.81
C MET A 177 21.10 -0.61 -7.13
N LEU A 178 20.45 -1.42 -7.96
CA LEU A 178 20.96 -2.72 -8.39
C LEU A 178 22.24 -2.58 -9.22
N SER A 179 22.33 -1.56 -10.08
CA SER A 179 23.52 -1.30 -10.90
C SER A 179 24.78 -0.96 -10.10
N ALA A 180 24.61 -0.54 -8.83
CA ALA A 180 25.72 -0.26 -7.92
C ALA A 180 26.25 -1.51 -7.21
N LEU A 181 25.57 -2.66 -7.32
CA LEU A 181 26.02 -3.91 -6.72
C LEU A 181 27.03 -4.63 -7.63
N PRO A 182 27.97 -5.41 -7.07
CA PRO A 182 28.85 -6.26 -7.87
C PRO A 182 28.06 -7.23 -8.76
N GLU A 183 28.61 -7.56 -9.93
CA GLU A 183 27.99 -8.52 -10.84
C GLU A 183 27.81 -9.88 -10.14
N GLY A 184 26.66 -10.52 -10.37
CA GLY A 184 26.32 -11.80 -9.74
C GLY A 184 25.78 -11.72 -8.31
N THR A 185 25.67 -10.52 -7.71
CA THR A 185 25.10 -10.36 -6.35
C THR A 185 23.64 -10.77 -6.27
N VAL A 186 22.85 -10.48 -7.31
CA VAL A 186 21.40 -10.76 -7.34
C VAL A 186 21.11 -11.94 -8.26
N LEU A 187 20.50 -12.98 -7.69
CA LEU A 187 20.07 -14.17 -8.41
C LEU A 187 18.56 -14.11 -8.63
N LEU A 188 18.13 -13.89 -9.87
CA LEU A 188 16.72 -13.94 -10.26
C LEU A 188 16.26 -15.38 -10.47
N ASN A 189 14.95 -15.60 -10.42
CA ASN A 189 14.32 -16.93 -10.51
C ASN A 189 14.87 -17.92 -9.47
N LYS A 190 15.27 -17.40 -8.30
CA LYS A 190 15.90 -18.16 -7.22
C LYS A 190 15.02 -18.17 -5.98
N ALA A 191 13.80 -18.68 -6.11
CA ALA A 191 12.84 -18.71 -5.03
C ALA A 191 13.37 -19.56 -3.86
N VAL A 192 13.39 -18.98 -2.66
CA VAL A 192 13.74 -19.69 -1.42
C VAL A 192 12.55 -20.54 -1.01
N ARG A 193 12.80 -21.81 -0.69
CA ARG A 193 11.81 -22.74 -0.15
C ARG A 193 11.85 -22.77 1.38
N THR A 194 13.03 -22.94 1.96
CA THR A 194 13.20 -23.10 3.41
C THR A 194 14.52 -22.52 3.88
N ILE A 195 14.49 -21.79 4.99
CA ILE A 195 15.66 -21.30 5.72
C ILE A 195 15.88 -22.19 6.93
N TRP A 196 16.94 -22.98 6.88
CA TRP A 196 17.38 -23.82 7.98
C TRP A 196 18.36 -23.04 8.87
N TRP A 197 17.96 -22.69 10.08
CA TRP A 197 18.75 -21.89 11.03
C TRP A 197 18.96 -22.66 12.34
N ARG A 198 19.77 -22.12 13.26
CA ARG A 198 20.25 -22.81 14.48
C ARG A 198 20.98 -24.13 14.20
N GLY A 199 21.55 -24.26 13.00
CA GLY A 199 22.29 -25.45 12.59
C GLY A 199 23.80 -25.27 12.66
N SER A 200 24.48 -26.31 12.20
CA SER A 200 25.90 -26.28 11.82
C SER A 200 26.00 -27.04 10.49
N TYR A 201 26.27 -26.30 9.42
CA TYR A 201 26.31 -26.79 8.05
C TYR A 201 27.71 -26.59 7.46
N ARG A 202 28.16 -27.54 6.64
CA ARG A 202 29.49 -27.49 6.01
C ARG A 202 29.36 -27.54 4.50
N GLU A 203 30.26 -26.85 3.82
CA GLU A 203 30.43 -27.03 2.39
C GLU A 203 30.98 -28.43 2.10
N GLU A 204 30.55 -29.01 0.98
CA GLU A 204 31.00 -30.34 0.60
C GLU A 204 32.49 -30.29 0.22
N GLY A 205 33.32 -30.96 1.03
CA GLY A 205 34.77 -30.99 0.82
C GLY A 205 35.58 -29.99 1.63
N ASP A 206 34.95 -28.98 2.25
CA ASP A 206 35.61 -28.08 3.21
C ASP A 206 35.19 -28.45 4.65
N LYS A 207 36.18 -28.83 5.47
CA LYS A 207 36.00 -29.16 6.88
C LYS A 207 36.43 -28.03 7.82
N ALA A 208 36.89 -26.90 7.28
CA ALA A 208 37.50 -25.83 8.06
C ALA A 208 36.47 -24.88 8.69
N ARG A 209 35.26 -24.77 8.12
CA ARG A 209 34.26 -23.79 8.54
C ARG A 209 32.85 -24.39 8.62
N ASP A 210 32.15 -24.06 9.71
CA ASP A 210 30.73 -24.33 9.91
C ASP A 210 29.93 -23.05 9.68
N PHE A 211 28.77 -23.16 9.03
CA PHE A 211 27.81 -22.08 8.84
C PHE A 211 26.56 -22.33 9.68
N PRO A 212 26.01 -21.30 10.35
CA PRO A 212 24.82 -21.42 11.18
C PRO A 212 23.51 -21.54 10.40
N VAL A 213 23.48 -21.10 9.13
CA VAL A 213 22.28 -21.05 8.30
C VAL A 213 22.52 -21.74 6.95
N ARG A 214 21.52 -22.50 6.50
CA ARG A 214 21.42 -23.04 5.14
C ARG A 214 20.10 -22.60 4.50
N VAL A 215 20.19 -21.90 3.38
CA VAL A 215 19.04 -21.50 2.57
C VAL A 215 18.86 -22.53 1.46
N GLU A 216 17.67 -23.09 1.35
CA GLU A 216 17.30 -24.06 0.33
C GLU A 216 16.31 -23.45 -0.65
N CYS A 217 16.59 -23.55 -1.94
CA CYS A 217 15.76 -23.01 -3.01
C CYS A 217 14.77 -24.05 -3.56
N GLU A 218 13.71 -23.58 -4.23
CA GLU A 218 12.72 -24.44 -4.87
C GLU A 218 13.31 -25.32 -5.97
N ASP A 219 14.37 -24.86 -6.64
CA ASP A 219 15.08 -25.61 -7.69
C ASP A 219 16.11 -26.62 -7.14
N GLY A 220 16.25 -26.72 -5.82
CA GLY A 220 17.12 -27.68 -5.14
C GLY A 220 18.51 -27.14 -4.80
N ASP A 221 18.89 -25.95 -5.25
CA ASP A 221 20.15 -25.36 -4.84
C ASP A 221 20.15 -24.96 -3.36
N THR A 222 21.35 -24.89 -2.80
CA THR A 222 21.55 -24.52 -1.40
C THR A 222 22.66 -23.50 -1.23
N PHE A 223 22.47 -22.58 -0.29
CA PHE A 223 23.45 -21.57 0.09
C PHE A 223 23.72 -21.67 1.58
N LEU A 224 24.99 -21.63 1.97
CA LEU A 224 25.40 -21.54 3.37
C LEU A 224 25.72 -20.09 3.72
N ALA A 225 25.31 -19.64 4.90
CA ALA A 225 25.47 -18.26 5.32
C ALA A 225 25.65 -18.13 6.83
N ASP A 226 26.38 -17.09 7.24
CA ASP A 226 26.44 -16.65 8.64
C ASP A 226 25.15 -15.91 9.04
N HIS A 227 24.60 -15.12 8.11
CA HIS A 227 23.45 -14.26 8.33
C HIS A 227 22.52 -14.30 7.11
N VAL A 228 21.21 -14.23 7.35
CA VAL A 228 20.18 -14.08 6.32
C VAL A 228 19.27 -12.91 6.68
N ILE A 229 19.20 -11.91 5.80
CA ILE A 229 18.21 -10.82 5.91
C ILE A 229 16.98 -11.23 5.09
N VAL A 230 15.85 -11.41 5.76
CA VAL A 230 14.57 -11.79 5.16
C VAL A 230 13.77 -10.53 4.87
N THR A 231 13.44 -10.32 3.59
CA THR A 231 12.67 -9.16 3.10
C THR A 231 11.39 -9.53 2.37
N VAL A 232 10.94 -10.79 2.49
CA VAL A 232 9.72 -11.26 1.85
C VAL A 232 8.48 -10.54 2.42
N PRO A 233 7.44 -10.28 1.62
CA PRO A 233 6.24 -9.56 2.07
C PRO A 233 5.51 -10.25 3.22
N LEU A 234 4.82 -9.48 4.06
CA LEU A 234 4.02 -10.02 5.17
C LEU A 234 2.95 -11.00 4.68
N GLY A 235 2.33 -10.77 3.52
CA GLY A 235 1.39 -11.72 2.92
C GLY A 235 2.00 -13.09 2.65
N PHE A 236 3.24 -13.13 2.16
CA PHE A 236 3.99 -14.38 1.98
C PHE A 236 4.29 -15.04 3.34
N LEU A 237 4.73 -14.27 4.35
CA LEU A 237 4.97 -14.82 5.69
C LEU A 237 3.70 -15.39 6.31
N LYS A 238 2.55 -14.72 6.17
CA LYS A 238 1.25 -15.19 6.66
C LYS A 238 0.92 -16.58 6.13
N GLU A 239 1.16 -16.81 4.83
CA GLU A 239 0.87 -18.10 4.18
C GLU A 239 1.94 -19.16 4.48
N HIS A 240 3.23 -18.80 4.51
CA HIS A 240 4.33 -19.78 4.44
C HIS A 240 5.24 -19.86 5.67
N HIS A 241 5.07 -19.04 6.72
CA HIS A 241 5.98 -19.02 7.88
C HIS A 241 6.22 -20.39 8.55
N GLN A 242 5.27 -21.33 8.45
CA GLN A 242 5.39 -22.66 9.06
C GLN A 242 6.44 -23.53 8.36
N ASP A 243 6.53 -23.46 7.03
CA ASP A 243 7.43 -24.29 6.22
C ASP A 243 8.67 -23.52 5.74
N PHE A 244 8.61 -22.18 5.77
CA PHE A 244 9.70 -21.32 5.31
C PHE A 244 10.87 -21.25 6.31
N PHE A 245 10.66 -21.57 7.58
CA PHE A 245 11.71 -21.55 8.62
C PHE A 245 11.81 -22.90 9.34
N GLN A 246 13.03 -23.42 9.48
CA GLN A 246 13.33 -24.63 10.23
C GLN A 246 14.55 -24.42 11.15
N PRO A 247 14.42 -24.53 12.49
CA PRO A 247 13.18 -24.77 13.25
C PRO A 247 12.15 -23.63 13.11
N PRO A 248 10.90 -23.81 13.57
CA PRO A 248 9.89 -22.76 13.51
C PRO A 248 10.32 -21.45 14.22
N LEU A 249 9.79 -20.32 13.76
CA LEU A 249 9.97 -19.02 14.43
C LEU A 249 9.41 -19.04 15.86
N PRO A 250 9.93 -18.20 16.78
CA PRO A 250 9.34 -18.03 18.11
C PRO A 250 7.86 -17.62 18.05
N GLU A 251 7.05 -18.13 18.98
CA GLU A 251 5.59 -17.94 18.99
C GLU A 251 5.20 -16.45 18.96
N ARG A 252 5.95 -15.60 19.67
CA ARG A 252 5.70 -14.14 19.68
C ARG A 252 5.78 -13.53 18.27
N LYS A 253 6.75 -13.96 17.45
CA LYS A 253 6.90 -13.51 16.07
C LYS A 253 5.83 -14.10 15.15
N VAL A 254 5.46 -15.36 15.37
CA VAL A 254 4.34 -16.00 14.66
C VAL A 254 3.02 -15.27 14.93
N GLU A 255 2.75 -14.89 16.17
CA GLU A 255 1.56 -14.12 16.54
C GLU A 255 1.57 -12.72 15.91
N ALA A 256 2.71 -12.02 15.87
CA ALA A 256 2.82 -10.76 15.15
C ALA A 256 2.51 -10.91 13.65
N ILE A 257 3.05 -11.94 12.98
CA ILE A 257 2.75 -12.27 11.58
C ILE A 257 1.25 -12.50 11.38
N ARG A 258 0.57 -13.19 12.31
CA ARG A 258 -0.87 -13.48 12.22
C ARG A 258 -1.73 -12.24 12.46
N ARG A 259 -1.41 -11.44 13.47
CA ARG A 259 -2.23 -10.32 13.96
C ARG A 259 -2.14 -9.07 13.11
N LEU A 260 -0.97 -8.73 12.57
CA LEU A 260 -0.83 -7.58 11.67
C LEU A 260 -1.71 -7.74 10.43
N GLY A 261 -2.27 -6.64 9.92
CA GLY A 261 -3.03 -6.64 8.69
C GLY A 261 -2.12 -6.69 7.46
N PHE A 262 -2.58 -7.37 6.41
CA PHE A 262 -1.97 -7.29 5.08
C PHE A 262 -3.09 -7.37 4.06
N GLY A 263 -3.37 -6.27 3.38
CA GLY A 263 -4.52 -6.21 2.49
C GLY A 263 -4.15 -5.90 1.05
N THR A 264 -5.20 -5.83 0.23
CA THR A 264 -5.10 -5.80 -1.23
C THR A 264 -5.56 -4.45 -1.75
N ASN A 265 -4.74 -3.80 -2.57
CA ASN A 265 -5.08 -2.63 -3.36
C ASN A 265 -4.55 -2.82 -4.78
N ASN A 266 -5.45 -2.76 -5.76
CA ASN A 266 -5.14 -2.94 -7.17
C ASN A 266 -5.47 -1.70 -7.99
N LYS A 267 -4.82 -1.64 -9.15
CA LYS A 267 -5.03 -0.62 -10.17
C LYS A 267 -5.66 -1.23 -11.42
N ILE A 268 -6.55 -0.48 -12.05
CA ILE A 268 -7.20 -0.82 -13.32
C ILE A 268 -6.93 0.32 -14.31
N PHE A 269 -6.09 0.05 -15.30
CA PHE A 269 -5.77 0.97 -16.38
C PHE A 269 -6.71 0.73 -17.57
N LEU A 270 -7.34 1.80 -18.06
CA LEU A 270 -8.28 1.77 -19.17
C LEU A 270 -7.78 2.71 -20.27
N GLU A 271 -7.41 2.17 -21.43
CA GLU A 271 -6.96 2.93 -22.59
C GLU A 271 -8.16 3.32 -23.47
N PHE A 272 -8.23 4.57 -23.92
CA PHE A 272 -9.25 5.07 -24.83
C PHE A 272 -8.64 5.51 -26.15
N GLU A 273 -9.41 5.37 -27.24
CA GLU A 273 -9.01 5.91 -28.54
C GLU A 273 -9.04 7.45 -28.56
N GLN A 274 -10.02 8.03 -27.85
CA GLN A 274 -10.15 9.48 -27.64
C GLN A 274 -10.60 9.72 -26.19
N PRO A 275 -10.09 10.77 -25.53
CA PRO A 275 -10.51 11.09 -24.17
C PRO A 275 -11.96 11.61 -24.21
N PHE A 276 -12.77 11.19 -23.24
CA PHE A 276 -14.11 11.76 -23.03
C PHE A 276 -14.13 12.83 -21.95
N TRP A 277 -13.03 12.96 -21.20
CA TRP A 277 -12.83 13.94 -20.13
C TRP A 277 -12.19 15.21 -20.67
N GLU A 278 -12.33 16.30 -19.93
CA GLU A 278 -11.76 17.60 -20.29
C GLU A 278 -10.23 17.62 -20.11
N PRO A 279 -9.47 18.37 -20.94
CA PRO A 279 -8.00 18.37 -20.88
C PRO A 279 -7.39 18.76 -19.53
N GLN A 280 -8.11 19.57 -18.74
CA GLN A 280 -7.65 20.02 -17.43
C GLN A 280 -7.94 18.99 -16.33
N GLN A 281 -8.84 18.04 -16.55
CA GLN A 281 -9.21 17.04 -15.54
C GLN A 281 -8.09 16.03 -15.35
N GLN A 282 -7.68 15.86 -14.09
CA GLN A 282 -6.64 14.91 -13.68
C GLN A 282 -7.19 13.81 -12.77
N LEU A 283 -8.38 14.01 -12.21
CA LEU A 283 -9.04 13.06 -11.32
C LEU A 283 -10.55 13.02 -11.58
N LEU A 284 -11.09 11.81 -11.79
CA LEU A 284 -12.52 11.55 -11.93
C LEU A 284 -12.96 10.74 -10.70
N GLU A 285 -13.71 11.38 -9.81
CA GLU A 285 -14.11 10.80 -8.53
C GLU A 285 -15.52 10.22 -8.62
N VAL A 286 -15.79 9.18 -7.84
CA VAL A 286 -17.02 8.40 -7.96
C VAL A 286 -17.78 8.38 -6.64
N VAL A 287 -19.05 8.80 -6.67
CA VAL A 287 -19.98 8.72 -5.54
C VAL A 287 -21.18 7.86 -5.92
N TRP A 288 -21.43 6.81 -5.14
CA TRP A 288 -22.63 5.98 -5.27
C TRP A 288 -23.70 6.55 -4.34
N GLU A 289 -24.69 7.24 -4.90
CA GLU A 289 -25.68 8.03 -4.17
C GLU A 289 -26.66 7.19 -3.34
N ASP A 290 -26.66 5.86 -3.53
CA ASP A 290 -27.43 4.89 -2.77
C ASP A 290 -26.66 4.27 -1.59
N GLU A 291 -25.42 4.69 -1.33
CA GLU A 291 -24.61 4.18 -0.22
C GLU A 291 -24.61 5.13 1.00
N SER A 292 -24.37 4.55 2.17
CA SER A 292 -24.22 5.27 3.44
C SER A 292 -23.11 4.63 4.27
N PRO A 293 -22.27 5.41 4.96
CA PRO A 293 -21.26 4.87 5.87
C PRO A 293 -21.91 4.22 7.09
N LEU A 294 -23.20 4.46 7.35
CA LEU A 294 -23.93 3.92 8.50
C LEU A 294 -24.63 2.58 8.20
N GLU A 295 -24.52 2.11 6.97
CA GLU A 295 -25.09 0.85 6.51
C GLU A 295 -23.99 -0.19 6.29
N GLU A 296 -24.32 -1.45 6.51
CA GLU A 296 -23.41 -2.55 6.22
C GLU A 296 -23.27 -2.70 4.69
N PRO A 297 -22.04 -2.80 4.16
CA PRO A 297 -21.83 -3.04 2.74
C PRO A 297 -22.51 -4.35 2.30
N SER A 298 -22.97 -4.37 1.05
CA SER A 298 -23.49 -5.59 0.45
C SER A 298 -22.41 -6.69 0.44
N ALA A 299 -22.77 -7.88 0.91
CA ALA A 299 -21.90 -9.06 0.83
C ALA A 299 -21.86 -9.68 -0.59
N ASP A 300 -22.73 -9.23 -1.50
CA ASP A 300 -22.77 -9.67 -2.89
C ASP A 300 -21.69 -8.95 -3.71
N LEU A 301 -20.50 -9.56 -3.73
CA LEU A 301 -19.33 -9.05 -4.46
C LEU A 301 -19.56 -9.06 -5.97
N GLU A 302 -20.25 -10.07 -6.52
CA GLU A 302 -20.51 -10.18 -7.96
C GLU A 302 -21.32 -8.97 -8.45
N ALA A 303 -22.36 -8.60 -7.71
CA ALA A 303 -23.20 -7.47 -8.08
C ALA A 303 -22.58 -6.10 -7.77
N ASN A 304 -21.63 -6.00 -6.82
CA ASN A 304 -21.24 -4.70 -6.24
C ASN A 304 -19.73 -4.40 -6.17
N TRP A 305 -18.82 -5.29 -6.59
CA TRP A 305 -17.37 -5.06 -6.42
C TRP A 305 -16.90 -3.70 -6.95
N PHE A 306 -17.44 -3.26 -8.08
CA PHE A 306 -17.08 -1.98 -8.72
C PHE A 306 -17.49 -0.76 -7.89
N LYS A 307 -18.41 -0.90 -6.93
CA LYS A 307 -18.79 0.21 -6.03
C LYS A 307 -17.68 0.59 -5.05
N LYS A 308 -16.72 -0.32 -4.84
CA LYS A 308 -15.52 -0.07 -4.03
C LYS A 308 -14.47 0.79 -4.74
N LEU A 309 -14.61 1.02 -6.04
CA LEU A 309 -13.73 1.91 -6.80
C LEU A 309 -13.91 3.35 -6.32
N ILE A 310 -12.79 4.02 -6.01
CA ILE A 310 -12.80 5.38 -5.44
C ILE A 310 -12.79 6.49 -6.51
N GLY A 311 -12.32 6.16 -7.71
CA GLY A 311 -12.09 7.13 -8.78
C GLY A 311 -11.05 6.66 -9.76
N PHE A 312 -10.76 7.53 -10.73
CA PHE A 312 -9.79 7.34 -11.79
C PHE A 312 -8.85 8.54 -11.86
N VAL A 313 -7.54 8.29 -11.73
CA VAL A 313 -6.52 9.28 -12.08
C VAL A 313 -6.30 9.24 -13.58
N VAL A 314 -6.24 10.41 -14.24
CA VAL A 314 -5.84 10.51 -15.64
C VAL A 314 -4.31 10.44 -15.70
N LEU A 315 -3.75 9.50 -16.45
CA LEU A 315 -2.30 9.45 -16.63
C LEU A 315 -1.84 10.62 -17.51
N GLN A 316 -0.84 11.36 -17.01
CA GLN A 316 -0.30 12.55 -17.64
C GLN A 316 1.22 12.40 -17.84
N PRO A 317 1.79 12.95 -18.92
CA PRO A 317 1.12 13.64 -20.02
C PRO A 317 0.56 12.67 -21.09
N PRO A 318 -0.50 13.02 -21.84
CA PRO A 318 -1.12 12.12 -22.82
C PRO A 318 -0.19 11.79 -24.00
N GLU A 319 0.78 12.63 -24.32
CA GLU A 319 1.79 12.35 -25.35
C GLU A 319 2.67 11.14 -24.99
N GLN A 320 2.84 10.88 -23.69
CA GLN A 320 3.62 9.76 -23.17
C GLN A 320 2.75 8.55 -22.89
N HIS A 321 1.59 8.74 -22.25
CA HIS A 321 0.77 7.63 -21.76
C HIS A 321 -0.45 7.30 -22.63
N GLY A 322 -0.78 8.14 -23.62
CA GLY A 322 -2.05 8.07 -24.34
C GLY A 322 -3.22 8.56 -23.49
N HIS A 323 -4.44 8.18 -23.87
CA HIS A 323 -5.66 8.54 -23.12
C HIS A 323 -5.99 7.42 -22.14
N VAL A 324 -5.33 7.42 -20.98
CA VAL A 324 -5.44 6.34 -20.00
C VAL A 324 -6.02 6.83 -18.67
N LEU A 325 -7.01 6.11 -18.16
CA LEU A 325 -7.53 6.24 -16.80
C LEU A 325 -6.96 5.13 -15.91
N CYS A 326 -6.52 5.47 -14.69
CA CYS A 326 -6.07 4.54 -13.67
C CYS A 326 -7.06 4.54 -12.50
N GLY A 327 -7.90 3.51 -12.43
CA GLY A 327 -8.83 3.28 -11.32
C GLY A 327 -8.16 2.56 -10.14
N PHE A 328 -8.58 2.85 -8.92
CA PHE A 328 -8.06 2.24 -7.69
C PHE A 328 -9.16 1.49 -6.95
N ILE A 329 -8.84 0.29 -6.46
CA ILE A 329 -9.78 -0.57 -5.75
C ILE A 329 -9.07 -1.41 -4.68
N ALA A 330 -9.58 -1.37 -3.45
CA ALA A 330 -9.03 -2.10 -2.31
C ALA A 330 -10.01 -3.11 -1.70
N GLY A 331 -9.48 -4.03 -0.90
CA GLY A 331 -10.26 -5.00 -0.13
C GLY A 331 -10.69 -6.25 -0.89
N LYS A 332 -11.66 -6.98 -0.35
CA LYS A 332 -12.22 -8.20 -0.93
C LYS A 332 -12.84 -7.99 -2.31
N GLU A 333 -13.33 -6.79 -2.58
CA GLU A 333 -13.84 -6.40 -3.90
C GLU A 333 -12.71 -6.32 -4.93
N SER A 334 -11.51 -5.90 -4.50
CA SER A 334 -10.29 -5.93 -5.31
C SER A 334 -9.85 -7.37 -5.60
N GLU A 335 -9.86 -8.23 -4.58
CA GLU A 335 -9.54 -9.66 -4.71
C GLU A 335 -10.52 -10.38 -5.63
N TYR A 336 -11.82 -10.07 -5.53
CA TYR A 336 -12.83 -10.58 -6.45
C TYR A 336 -12.57 -10.12 -7.88
N MET A 337 -12.22 -8.85 -8.09
CA MET A 337 -11.82 -8.33 -9.40
C MET A 337 -10.63 -9.10 -10.00
N GLU A 338 -9.68 -9.58 -9.19
CA GLU A 338 -8.58 -10.43 -9.66
C GLU A 338 -9.05 -11.71 -10.38
N THR A 339 -10.16 -12.28 -9.91
CA THR A 339 -10.73 -13.56 -10.40
C THR A 339 -11.43 -13.45 -11.75
N LEU A 340 -11.86 -12.24 -12.14
CA LEU A 340 -12.61 -11.99 -13.37
C LEU A 340 -11.71 -12.05 -14.61
N SER A 341 -12.28 -12.31 -15.78
CA SER A 341 -11.56 -12.11 -17.04
C SER A 341 -11.40 -10.61 -17.35
N ASP A 342 -10.38 -10.27 -18.15
CA ASP A 342 -10.18 -8.88 -18.57
C ASP A 342 -11.38 -8.33 -19.36
N ALA A 343 -12.09 -9.20 -20.10
CA ALA A 343 -13.32 -8.85 -20.81
C ALA A 343 -14.46 -8.46 -19.85
N GLU A 344 -14.64 -9.16 -18.74
CA GLU A 344 -15.65 -8.85 -17.71
C GLU A 344 -15.34 -7.55 -16.99
N VAL A 345 -14.06 -7.31 -16.65
CA VAL A 345 -13.61 -6.05 -16.04
C VAL A 345 -13.85 -4.89 -17.01
N LEU A 346 -13.44 -5.02 -18.28
CA LEU A 346 -13.61 -3.97 -19.30
C LEU A 346 -15.10 -3.67 -19.56
N SER A 347 -15.93 -4.70 -19.64
CA SER A 347 -17.39 -4.56 -19.79
C SER A 347 -18.01 -3.83 -18.60
N THR A 348 -17.63 -4.21 -17.37
CA THR A 348 -18.11 -3.57 -16.15
C THR A 348 -17.68 -2.11 -16.06
N MET A 349 -16.40 -1.82 -16.33
CA MET A 349 -15.89 -0.44 -16.33
C MET A 349 -16.56 0.42 -17.39
N THR A 350 -16.84 -0.12 -18.58
CA THR A 350 -17.61 0.58 -19.60
C THR A 350 -19.00 0.96 -19.09
N ARG A 351 -19.70 0.02 -18.45
CA ARG A 351 -21.03 0.28 -17.85
C ARG A 351 -20.95 1.34 -16.76
N VAL A 352 -19.98 1.22 -15.85
CA VAL A 352 -19.76 2.19 -14.76
C VAL A 352 -19.53 3.59 -15.33
N LEU A 353 -18.62 3.75 -16.28
CA LEU A 353 -18.33 5.05 -16.90
C LEU A 353 -19.55 5.64 -17.62
N ARG A 354 -20.36 4.84 -18.30
CA ARG A 354 -21.63 5.29 -18.91
C ARG A 354 -22.64 5.78 -17.87
N VAL A 355 -22.76 5.06 -16.75
CA VAL A 355 -23.62 5.47 -15.63
C VAL A 355 -23.15 6.79 -15.05
N LEU A 356 -21.86 6.90 -14.70
CA LEU A 356 -21.30 8.08 -14.03
C LEU A 356 -21.33 9.34 -14.90
N THR A 357 -21.07 9.19 -16.20
CA THR A 357 -21.08 10.32 -17.15
C THR A 357 -22.48 10.66 -17.65
N GLY A 358 -23.49 9.83 -17.37
CA GLY A 358 -24.84 9.98 -17.95
C GLY A 358 -24.87 9.81 -19.47
N ASN A 359 -23.80 9.26 -20.08
CA ASN A 359 -23.67 9.09 -21.52
C ASN A 359 -23.76 7.60 -21.90
N PRO A 360 -24.92 7.09 -22.35
CA PRO A 360 -25.07 5.68 -22.71
C PRO A 360 -24.27 5.27 -23.96
N HIS A 361 -23.81 6.25 -24.74
CA HIS A 361 -23.07 6.04 -25.98
C HIS A 361 -21.56 6.24 -25.81
N LEU A 362 -21.07 6.45 -24.58
CA LEU A 362 -19.63 6.55 -24.30
C LEU A 362 -18.90 5.31 -24.88
N PRO A 363 -17.89 5.51 -25.75
CA PRO A 363 -17.13 4.41 -26.34
C PRO A 363 -16.47 3.56 -25.25
N ALA A 364 -16.47 2.24 -25.44
CA ALA A 364 -15.77 1.36 -24.51
C ALA A 364 -14.26 1.64 -24.53
N PRO A 365 -13.53 1.43 -23.41
CA PRO A 365 -12.08 1.39 -23.43
C PRO A 365 -11.61 0.38 -24.48
N ARG A 366 -10.54 0.74 -25.19
CA ARG A 366 -9.88 -0.11 -26.19
C ARG A 366 -9.21 -1.32 -25.54
N SER A 367 -8.62 -1.12 -24.37
CA SER A 367 -7.89 -2.17 -23.64
C SER A 367 -7.97 -1.94 -22.13
N VAL A 368 -7.69 -3.00 -21.37
CA VAL A 368 -7.54 -2.96 -19.92
C VAL A 368 -6.24 -3.63 -19.52
N LEU A 369 -5.54 -3.02 -18.56
CA LEU A 369 -4.41 -3.61 -17.85
C LEU A 369 -4.72 -3.49 -16.35
N ARG A 370 -4.47 -4.52 -15.55
CA ARG A 370 -4.81 -4.51 -14.13
C ARG A 370 -3.83 -5.29 -13.29
N SER A 371 -3.55 -4.81 -12.09
CA SER A 371 -2.71 -5.55 -11.14
C SER A 371 -3.50 -6.71 -10.52
N ARG A 372 -2.77 -7.72 -10.06
CA ARG A 372 -3.32 -8.89 -9.35
C ARG A 372 -2.43 -9.23 -8.14
N TRP A 373 -2.28 -8.26 -7.25
CA TRP A 373 -1.33 -8.31 -6.14
C TRP A 373 -1.65 -9.40 -5.11
N HIS A 374 -2.93 -9.70 -4.88
CA HIS A 374 -3.33 -10.82 -4.02
C HIS A 374 -2.95 -12.17 -4.64
N SER A 375 -3.14 -12.32 -5.94
CA SER A 375 -2.81 -13.55 -6.68
C SER A 375 -1.31 -13.73 -6.92
N ALA A 376 -0.48 -12.69 -6.71
CA ALA A 376 0.97 -12.78 -6.87
C ALA A 376 1.57 -13.71 -5.79
N PRO A 377 2.15 -14.87 -6.15
CA PRO A 377 2.47 -15.93 -5.19
C PRO A 377 3.52 -15.52 -4.15
N TYR A 378 4.48 -14.68 -4.54
CA TYR A 378 5.54 -14.20 -3.65
C TYR A 378 5.22 -12.87 -2.96
N THR A 379 3.96 -12.42 -3.00
CA THR A 379 3.53 -11.15 -2.35
C THR A 379 2.23 -11.31 -1.56
N ARG A 380 1.18 -11.89 -2.17
CA ARG A 380 -0.09 -12.23 -1.53
C ARG A 380 -0.86 -11.04 -0.94
N GLY A 381 -0.85 -9.92 -1.65
CA GLY A 381 -1.46 -8.67 -1.24
C GLY A 381 -0.58 -7.47 -1.63
N SER A 382 -0.84 -6.32 -1.03
CA SER A 382 -0.19 -5.05 -1.39
C SER A 382 0.71 -4.52 -0.29
N TYR A 383 0.17 -4.25 0.90
CA TYR A 383 0.94 -3.70 2.02
C TYR A 383 0.23 -3.90 3.37
N SER A 384 1.01 -3.73 4.44
CA SER A 384 0.60 -3.94 5.82
C SER A 384 -0.20 -2.78 6.41
N TYR A 385 -1.00 -3.09 7.44
CA TYR A 385 -1.66 -2.13 8.32
C TYR A 385 -1.76 -2.69 9.74
N VAL A 386 -1.95 -1.82 10.74
CA VAL A 386 -2.16 -2.29 12.13
C VAL A 386 -3.63 -2.64 12.33
N ALA A 387 -3.91 -3.95 12.39
CA ALA A 387 -5.26 -4.46 12.49
C ALA A 387 -5.80 -4.43 13.93
N VAL A 388 -7.12 -4.44 14.10
CA VAL A 388 -7.77 -4.64 15.41
C VAL A 388 -7.22 -5.89 16.08
N GLY A 389 -6.74 -5.74 17.32
CA GLY A 389 -6.09 -6.82 18.08
C GLY A 389 -4.57 -6.92 17.89
N SER A 390 -3.98 -6.05 17.06
CA SER A 390 -2.53 -5.83 16.95
C SER A 390 -2.15 -4.40 17.38
N SER A 391 -0.86 -4.14 17.56
CA SER A 391 -0.31 -2.82 17.86
C SER A 391 0.98 -2.54 17.10
N GLY A 392 1.54 -1.34 17.25
CA GLY A 392 2.89 -1.01 16.75
C GLY A 392 3.98 -1.92 17.32
N ASP A 393 3.76 -2.53 18.49
CA ASP A 393 4.71 -3.49 19.07
C ASP A 393 4.79 -4.78 18.25
N ASP A 394 3.72 -5.19 17.56
CA ASP A 394 3.79 -6.35 16.65
C ASP A 394 4.71 -6.07 15.45
N ILE A 395 4.79 -4.82 14.99
CA ILE A 395 5.75 -4.40 13.95
C ILE A 395 7.18 -4.50 14.48
N ASP A 396 7.42 -4.03 15.71
CA ASP A 396 8.73 -4.11 16.36
C ASP A 396 9.13 -5.57 16.62
N VAL A 397 8.18 -6.43 16.99
CA VAL A 397 8.37 -7.89 17.10
C VAL A 397 8.74 -8.50 15.76
N LEU A 398 8.06 -8.11 14.68
CA LEU A 398 8.38 -8.62 13.35
C LEU A 398 9.82 -8.23 12.96
N ALA A 399 10.25 -7.03 13.31
CA ALA A 399 11.60 -6.49 13.06
C ALA A 399 12.72 -7.13 13.90
N GLN A 400 12.41 -7.79 15.03
CA GLN A 400 13.43 -8.36 15.92
C GLN A 400 14.28 -9.44 15.21
N PRO A 401 15.62 -9.35 15.23
CA PRO A 401 16.48 -10.39 14.66
C PRO A 401 16.48 -11.65 15.56
N LEU A 402 16.92 -12.77 15.01
CA LEU A 402 17.04 -14.05 15.69
C LEU A 402 18.49 -14.56 15.70
N PRO A 403 18.95 -15.23 16.76
CA PRO A 403 18.22 -15.48 18.02
C PRO A 403 17.93 -14.19 18.82
N GLU A 404 16.77 -14.15 19.48
CA GLU A 404 16.32 -13.00 20.29
C GLU A 404 16.98 -12.94 21.67
N ASP A 405 17.40 -14.09 22.20
CA ASP A 405 17.94 -14.21 23.55
C ASP A 405 19.39 -13.69 23.59
N PRO A 406 19.69 -12.62 24.35
CA PRO A 406 21.04 -12.07 24.45
C PRO A 406 22.03 -13.03 25.12
N GLU A 407 21.55 -14.04 25.84
CA GLU A 407 22.37 -15.09 26.44
C GLU A 407 22.62 -16.26 25.46
N ASP A 408 21.97 -16.25 24.29
CA ASP A 408 22.27 -17.21 23.22
C ASP A 408 23.67 -16.90 22.67
N PRO A 409 24.65 -17.81 22.82
CA PRO A 409 26.02 -17.54 22.38
C PRO A 409 26.15 -17.51 20.84
N ARG A 410 25.09 -17.86 20.10
CA ARG A 410 25.10 -17.82 18.64
C ARG A 410 25.00 -16.36 18.15
N PRO A 411 25.77 -15.99 17.12
CA PRO A 411 25.61 -14.67 16.51
C PRO A 411 24.21 -14.54 15.89
N LEU A 412 23.80 -13.32 15.55
CA LEU A 412 22.58 -13.07 14.77
C LEU A 412 22.56 -13.98 13.54
N GLN A 413 21.46 -14.65 13.25
CA GLN A 413 21.32 -15.59 12.13
C GLN A 413 20.27 -15.11 11.14
N LEU A 414 19.12 -14.65 11.64
CA LEU A 414 18.03 -14.14 10.83
C LEU A 414 17.75 -12.69 11.19
N LEU A 415 17.63 -11.84 10.19
CA LEU A 415 17.27 -10.43 10.33
C LEU A 415 16.03 -10.17 9.47
N PHE A 416 15.21 -9.20 9.84
CA PHE A 416 13.93 -8.95 9.15
C PHE A 416 13.85 -7.48 8.73
N ALA A 417 13.63 -7.27 7.44
CA ALA A 417 13.42 -5.94 6.85
C ALA A 417 12.24 -5.97 5.87
N GLY A 418 11.87 -4.80 5.35
CA GLY A 418 10.67 -4.61 4.54
C GLY A 418 9.66 -3.70 5.24
N GLU A 419 8.68 -3.20 4.49
CA GLU A 419 7.73 -2.17 4.95
C GLU A 419 7.03 -2.56 6.27
N ALA A 420 6.62 -3.83 6.40
CA ALA A 420 5.90 -4.32 7.58
C ALA A 420 6.75 -4.40 8.85
N THR A 421 8.04 -4.07 8.77
CA THR A 421 8.98 -4.05 9.90
C THR A 421 9.30 -2.63 10.37
N HIS A 422 8.65 -1.59 9.83
CA HIS A 422 8.91 -0.19 10.17
C HIS A 422 7.70 0.47 10.85
N ARG A 423 7.73 0.60 12.18
CA ARG A 423 6.57 1.01 13.01
C ARG A 423 5.83 2.27 12.57
N THR A 424 6.55 3.28 12.08
CA THR A 424 5.94 4.58 11.74
C THR A 424 5.86 4.88 10.23
N PHE A 425 6.45 4.04 9.38
CA PHE A 425 6.49 4.23 7.91
C PHE A 425 6.14 2.93 7.17
N TYR A 426 5.39 2.03 7.83
CA TYR A 426 4.84 0.84 7.18
C TYR A 426 4.00 1.24 5.96
N SER A 427 3.80 0.30 5.03
CA SER A 427 3.17 0.47 3.72
C SER A 427 3.90 1.33 2.68
N THR A 428 5.09 1.85 3.01
CA THR A 428 5.82 2.77 2.12
C THR A 428 7.16 2.22 1.62
N THR A 429 7.60 2.73 0.47
CA THR A 429 8.93 2.42 -0.09
C THR A 429 10.07 2.98 0.77
N HIS A 430 9.88 4.12 1.44
CA HIS A 430 10.89 4.67 2.33
C HIS A 430 10.99 3.90 3.64
N GLY A 431 9.89 3.40 4.20
CA GLY A 431 9.93 2.46 5.33
C GLY A 431 10.63 1.15 4.98
N ALA A 432 10.38 0.61 3.78
CA ALA A 432 11.10 -0.56 3.26
C ALA A 432 12.62 -0.30 3.12
N LEU A 433 13.01 0.85 2.55
CA LEU A 433 14.42 1.22 2.41
C LEU A 433 15.11 1.41 3.77
N LEU A 434 14.48 2.14 4.69
CA LEU A 434 15.01 2.41 6.02
C LEU A 434 15.19 1.12 6.84
N SER A 435 14.23 0.20 6.75
CA SER A 435 14.36 -1.11 7.43
C SER A 435 15.49 -1.95 6.84
N GLY A 436 15.75 -1.88 5.54
CA GLY A 436 16.93 -2.51 4.92
C GLY A 436 18.24 -1.94 5.45
N TRP A 437 18.36 -0.61 5.51
CA TRP A 437 19.53 0.07 6.09
C TRP A 437 19.70 -0.24 7.58
N ARG A 438 18.60 -0.34 8.34
CA ARG A 438 18.62 -0.73 9.76
C ARG A 438 19.29 -2.09 9.97
N GLU A 439 18.93 -3.10 9.17
CA GLU A 439 19.51 -4.43 9.33
C GLU A 439 20.94 -4.53 8.78
N ALA A 440 21.28 -3.78 7.74
CA ALA A 440 22.66 -3.67 7.28
C ALA A 440 23.56 -3.05 8.38
N GLU A 441 23.11 -1.97 9.01
CA GLU A 441 23.84 -1.31 10.10
C GLU A 441 23.99 -2.22 11.32
N ARG A 442 22.96 -3.01 11.64
CA ARG A 442 23.03 -4.02 12.71
C ARG A 442 24.16 -5.02 12.48
N LEU A 443 24.36 -5.48 11.24
CA LEU A 443 25.45 -6.39 10.90
C LEU A 443 26.81 -5.69 10.92
N ASN A 444 26.90 -4.45 10.43
CA ASN A 444 28.14 -3.67 10.49
C ASN A 444 28.63 -3.53 11.94
N GLN A 445 27.73 -3.18 12.86
CA GLN A 445 28.05 -3.06 14.29
C GLN A 445 28.50 -4.39 14.91
N LEU A 446 27.93 -5.51 14.48
CA LEU A 446 28.37 -6.84 14.91
C LEU A 446 29.80 -7.15 14.45
N PHE A 447 30.17 -6.76 13.22
CA PHE A 447 31.51 -6.98 12.68
C PHE A 447 32.56 -5.99 13.22
N GLU A 448 32.16 -4.78 13.59
CA GLU A 448 33.03 -3.77 14.19
C GLU A 448 33.27 -3.98 15.70
N ALA A 449 32.40 -4.73 16.38
CA ALA A 449 32.57 -5.05 17.79
C ALA A 449 33.89 -5.82 18.02
N PRO A 450 34.77 -5.37 18.93
CA PRO A 450 36.00 -6.10 19.24
C PRO A 450 35.65 -7.50 19.74
N SER A 451 36.30 -8.54 19.18
CA SER A 451 36.12 -9.91 19.65
C SER A 451 36.36 -9.96 21.17
N PRO A 452 35.46 -10.56 21.97
CA PRO A 452 35.68 -10.69 23.39
C PRO A 452 37.01 -11.42 23.63
N ALA A 453 37.87 -10.78 24.44
CA ALA A 453 39.25 -11.18 24.72
C ALA A 453 39.35 -12.49 25.52
#